data_AF-A0A3D4UG19-F1
#
_entry.id   AF-A0A3D4UG19-F1
#
_cell.length_a   1.000
_cell.length_b   1.000
_cell.length_c   1.000
_cell.angle_alpha   90.00
_cell.angle_beta   90.00
_cell.angle_gamma   90.00
#
_symmetry.space_group_name_H-M   'P 1'
#
loop_
_entity.id
_entity.type
_entity.pdbx_description
1 polymer ?
#
loop_
_entity_poly.entity_id
_entity_poly.type
_entity_poly.pdbx_seq_one_letter_code
_entity_poly.pdbx_strand_id
1 'polypeptide(L)'
;DLSTAAHTWRVVLYTRALLEEFGVDHELIDLATQGAALHDIGKVVIPDEILQKPSKLSDEEFEIIKLHPVAGYARMLQMGVSEDPILNLVRYHHERWDGKGYPFQAAGEEIPIGARVFAVIDAFDAMTSVRPYRSELGERAADHALVELKSGMGTRYWSDGVEAFTNLFQTGKLDYILHYFNDEVPVPAFAAARREEFDAIQRRASRLN
;
A
#
# COMPACT_ATOMS: atom_id res chain seq x y z
N ASP A 1 11.84 -3.84 -4.49
CA ASP A 1 10.64 -4.17 -3.71
C ASP A 1 9.95 -5.37 -4.37
N LEU A 2 9.50 -6.35 -3.57
CA LEU A 2 8.71 -7.49 -4.04
C LEU A 2 7.20 -7.17 -4.08
N SER A 3 6.81 -5.95 -3.69
CA SER A 3 5.45 -5.43 -3.86
C SER A 3 4.98 -5.61 -5.31
N THR A 4 3.87 -6.33 -5.49
CA THR A 4 3.32 -6.60 -6.82
C THR A 4 2.52 -5.39 -7.31
N ALA A 5 2.39 -5.23 -8.62
CA ALA A 5 1.46 -4.22 -9.18
C ALA A 5 0.02 -4.41 -8.65
N ALA A 6 -0.36 -5.65 -8.30
CA ALA A 6 -1.64 -5.97 -7.70
C ALA A 6 -1.81 -5.33 -6.31
N HIS A 7 -0.76 -5.32 -5.46
CA HIS A 7 -0.79 -4.60 -4.18
C HIS A 7 -1.10 -3.12 -4.38
N THR A 8 -0.38 -2.44 -5.28
CA THR A 8 -0.61 -1.01 -5.57
C THR A 8 -2.06 -0.75 -5.98
N TRP A 9 -2.64 -1.58 -6.85
CA TRP A 9 -4.04 -1.44 -7.25
C TRP A 9 -5.01 -1.68 -6.10
N ARG A 10 -4.81 -2.74 -5.31
CA ARG A 10 -5.69 -3.06 -4.17
C ARG A 10 -5.70 -1.94 -3.14
N VAL A 11 -4.54 -1.45 -2.71
CA VAL A 11 -4.49 -0.38 -1.70
C VAL A 11 -5.12 0.92 -2.21
N VAL A 12 -4.97 1.25 -3.49
CA VAL A 12 -5.64 2.39 -4.12
C VAL A 12 -7.17 2.23 -4.08
N LEU A 13 -7.69 1.09 -4.51
CA LEU A 13 -9.13 0.84 -4.59
C LEU A 13 -9.77 0.77 -3.20
N TYR A 14 -9.11 0.12 -2.23
CA TYR A 14 -9.58 0.11 -0.85
C TYR A 14 -9.56 1.50 -0.23
N THR A 15 -8.54 2.32 -0.52
CA THR A 15 -8.43 3.70 -0.01
C THR A 15 -9.58 4.56 -0.52
N ARG A 16 -9.88 4.43 -1.82
CA ARG A 16 -11.03 5.08 -2.42
C ARG A 16 -12.33 4.70 -1.71
N ALA A 17 -12.62 3.40 -1.63
CA ALA A 17 -13.87 2.91 -1.07
C ALA A 17 -14.07 3.33 0.39
N LEU A 18 -13.01 3.32 1.20
CA LEU A 18 -13.09 3.70 2.60
C LEU A 18 -13.27 5.22 2.78
N LEU A 19 -12.60 6.06 1.98
CA LEU A 19 -12.81 7.51 2.03
C LEU A 19 -14.20 7.92 1.54
N GLU A 20 -14.75 7.22 0.53
CA GLU A 20 -16.13 7.42 0.06
C GLU A 20 -17.16 7.13 1.16
N GLU A 21 -16.94 6.09 1.99
CA GLU A 21 -17.81 5.76 3.13
C GLU A 21 -17.80 6.88 4.20
N PHE A 22 -16.71 7.62 4.34
CA PHE A 22 -16.63 8.79 5.21
C PHE A 22 -17.18 10.09 4.60
N GLY A 23 -17.69 10.05 3.37
CA GLY A 23 -18.24 11.23 2.70
C GLY A 23 -17.20 12.32 2.42
N VAL A 24 -15.94 11.91 2.24
CA VAL A 24 -14.83 12.82 1.90
C VAL A 24 -15.05 13.38 0.49
N ASP A 25 -14.66 14.64 0.27
CA ASP A 25 -14.77 15.27 -1.05
C ASP A 25 -14.01 14.49 -2.14
N HIS A 26 -14.56 14.46 -3.36
CA HIS A 26 -14.00 13.72 -4.48
C HIS A 26 -12.59 14.16 -4.86
N GLU A 27 -12.26 15.44 -4.76
CA GLU A 27 -10.91 15.94 -5.04
C GLU A 27 -9.91 15.35 -4.03
N LEU A 28 -10.27 15.34 -2.75
CA LEU A 28 -9.42 14.77 -1.70
C LEU A 28 -9.29 13.24 -1.87
N ILE A 29 -10.34 12.53 -2.30
CA ILE A 29 -10.27 11.11 -2.63
C ILE A 29 -9.28 10.86 -3.76
N ASP A 30 -9.37 11.63 -4.85
CA ASP A 30 -8.50 11.46 -6.01
C ASP A 30 -7.02 11.78 -5.68
N LEU A 31 -6.77 12.76 -4.81
CA LEU A 31 -5.41 13.05 -4.33
C LEU A 31 -4.90 11.98 -3.36
N ALA A 32 -5.73 11.54 -2.40
CA ALA A 32 -5.32 10.49 -1.46
C ALA A 32 -5.05 9.17 -2.18
N THR A 33 -5.82 8.81 -3.20
CA THR A 33 -5.56 7.59 -3.99
C THR A 33 -4.26 7.68 -4.80
N GLN A 34 -3.87 8.85 -5.30
CA GLN A 34 -2.54 9.06 -5.87
C GLN A 34 -1.43 8.89 -4.83
N GLY A 35 -1.63 9.41 -3.61
CA GLY A 35 -0.73 9.19 -2.48
C GLY A 35 -0.59 7.70 -2.16
N ALA A 36 -1.71 6.97 -2.10
CA ALA A 36 -1.74 5.53 -1.85
C ALA A 36 -0.94 4.74 -2.91
N ALA A 37 -1.04 5.12 -4.18
CA ALA A 37 -0.26 4.50 -5.25
C ALA A 37 1.26 4.70 -5.10
N LEU A 38 1.67 5.80 -4.45
CA LEU A 38 3.06 6.25 -4.35
C LEU A 38 3.64 6.15 -2.94
N HIS A 39 2.90 5.60 -1.96
CA HIS A 39 3.28 5.60 -0.55
C HIS A 39 4.70 5.08 -0.30
N ASP A 40 5.09 4.06 -1.07
CA ASP A 40 6.37 3.37 -0.96
C ASP A 40 7.48 3.88 -1.91
N ILE A 41 7.25 4.97 -2.67
CA ILE A 41 8.21 5.48 -3.67
C ILE A 41 9.60 5.77 -3.05
N GLY A 42 9.63 6.13 -1.77
CA GLY A 42 10.86 6.39 -1.04
C GLY A 42 11.73 5.16 -0.80
N LYS A 43 11.23 3.93 -1.00
CA LYS A 43 12.04 2.71 -0.89
C LYS A 43 13.22 2.68 -1.86
N VAL A 44 13.19 3.52 -2.91
CA VAL A 44 14.30 3.66 -3.87
C VAL A 44 15.64 4.05 -3.22
N VAL A 45 15.63 4.66 -2.03
CA VAL A 45 16.88 5.02 -1.32
C VAL A 45 17.32 3.96 -0.30
N ILE A 46 16.53 2.91 -0.11
CA ILE A 46 16.84 1.84 0.84
C ILE A 46 17.73 0.80 0.13
N PRO A 47 18.84 0.36 0.75
CA PRO A 47 19.69 -0.67 0.17
C PRO A 47 18.93 -1.96 -0.15
N ASP A 48 19.23 -2.54 -1.31
CA ASP A 48 18.61 -3.80 -1.77
C ASP A 48 18.86 -4.96 -0.79
N GLU A 49 20.03 -5.00 -0.13
CA GLU A 49 20.31 -6.06 0.85
C GLU A 49 19.37 -6.02 2.06
N ILE A 50 18.83 -4.84 2.40
CA ILE A 50 17.84 -4.66 3.47
C ILE A 50 16.44 -4.97 2.94
N LEU A 51 16.05 -4.41 1.79
CA LEU A 51 14.72 -4.63 1.21
C LEU A 51 14.43 -6.09 0.84
N GLN A 52 15.46 -6.83 0.44
CA GLN A 52 15.33 -8.21 -0.05
C GLN A 52 15.78 -9.24 1.00
N LYS A 53 16.03 -8.82 2.25
CA LYS A 53 16.51 -9.71 3.31
C LYS A 53 15.48 -10.82 3.59
N PRO A 54 15.86 -12.12 3.50
CA PRO A 54 14.92 -13.22 3.73
C PRO A 54 14.68 -13.51 5.22
N SER A 55 15.43 -12.87 6.12
CA SER A 55 15.28 -13.00 7.57
C SER A 55 14.70 -11.72 8.18
N LYS A 56 14.37 -11.77 9.47
CA LYS A 56 14.03 -10.55 10.22
C LYS A 56 15.14 -9.51 10.10
N LEU A 57 14.72 -8.24 10.00
CA LEU A 57 15.61 -7.10 10.11
C LEU A 57 16.10 -6.97 11.56
N SER A 58 17.33 -6.52 11.70
CA SER A 58 17.84 -5.96 12.96
C SER A 58 17.19 -4.60 13.24
N ASP A 59 17.32 -4.13 14.47
CA ASP A 59 16.79 -2.81 14.86
C ASP A 59 17.45 -1.69 14.02
N GLU A 60 18.76 -1.79 13.76
CA GLU A 60 19.49 -0.83 12.93
C GLU A 60 19.01 -0.83 11.47
N GLU A 61 18.77 -2.00 10.89
CA GLU A 61 18.21 -2.11 9.53
C GLU A 61 16.78 -1.58 9.47
N PHE A 62 16.00 -1.78 10.53
CA PHE A 62 14.66 -1.23 10.63
C PHE A 62 14.66 0.29 10.73
N GLU A 63 15.61 0.90 11.43
CA GLU A 63 15.78 2.37 11.42
C GLU A 63 16.07 2.91 10.01
N ILE A 64 16.80 2.16 9.17
CA ILE A 64 17.01 2.55 7.77
C ILE A 64 15.70 2.49 6.98
N ILE A 65 14.90 1.42 7.16
CA ILE A 65 13.57 1.30 6.52
C ILE A 65 12.67 2.48 6.86
N LYS A 66 12.68 2.96 8.12
CA LYS A 66 11.86 4.09 8.56
C LYS A 66 12.14 5.40 7.83
N LEU A 67 13.21 5.49 7.04
CA LEU A 67 13.53 6.69 6.26
C LEU A 67 12.67 6.83 4.99
N HIS A 68 12.07 5.75 4.50
CA HIS A 68 11.38 5.78 3.20
C HIS A 68 10.17 6.75 3.14
N PRO A 69 9.37 7.03 4.20
CA PRO A 69 8.28 8.00 4.09
C PRO A 69 8.81 9.41 3.83
N VAL A 70 9.88 9.81 4.53
CA VAL A 70 10.51 11.13 4.34
C VAL A 70 11.24 11.22 3.00
N ALA A 71 11.93 10.15 2.60
CA ALA A 71 12.58 10.09 1.29
C ALA A 71 11.56 10.14 0.15
N GLY A 72 10.40 9.47 0.32
CA GLY A 72 9.29 9.50 -0.62
C GLY A 72 8.74 10.91 -0.77
N TYR A 73 8.43 11.58 0.35
CA TYR A 73 8.01 12.99 0.35
C TYR A 73 8.99 13.90 -0.38
N ALA A 74 10.28 13.83 -0.04
CA ALA A 74 11.32 14.63 -0.70
C ALA A 74 11.40 14.34 -2.20
N ARG A 75 11.24 13.08 -2.60
CA ARG A 75 11.24 12.67 -4.01
C ARG A 75 10.04 13.24 -4.76
N MET A 76 8.86 13.22 -4.16
CA MET A 76 7.65 13.76 -4.78
C MET A 76 7.74 15.28 -4.99
N LEU A 77 8.31 16.02 -4.04
CA LEU A 77 8.60 17.44 -4.21
C LEU A 77 9.54 17.69 -5.41
N GLN A 78 10.59 16.87 -5.58
CA GLN A 78 11.49 16.98 -6.73
C GLN A 78 10.80 16.67 -8.06
N MET A 79 9.73 15.86 -8.04
CA MET A 79 8.91 15.55 -9.21
C MET A 79 7.86 16.64 -9.50
N GLY A 80 7.80 17.70 -8.68
CA GLY A 80 6.89 18.81 -8.85
C GLY A 80 5.51 18.60 -8.23
N VAL A 81 5.31 17.54 -7.43
CA VAL A 81 4.07 17.36 -6.67
C VAL A 81 4.03 18.40 -5.56
N SER A 82 2.89 19.08 -5.42
CA SER A 82 2.70 20.16 -4.44
C SER A 82 1.42 20.01 -3.62
N GLU A 83 0.62 19.00 -3.93
CA GLU A 83 -0.66 18.71 -3.32
C GLU A 83 -0.45 18.01 -1.97
N ASP A 84 -0.76 18.74 -0.89
CA ASP A 84 -0.61 18.25 0.47
C ASP A 84 -1.25 16.89 0.74
N PRO A 85 -2.46 16.54 0.26
CA PRO A 85 -3.03 15.22 0.53
C PRO A 85 -2.20 14.05 -0.02
N ILE A 86 -1.59 14.22 -1.20
CA ILE A 86 -0.70 13.22 -1.79
C ILE A 86 0.54 13.07 -0.91
N LEU A 87 1.21 14.19 -0.66
CA LEU A 87 2.46 14.25 0.08
C LEU A 87 2.30 13.77 1.52
N ASN A 88 1.18 14.11 2.15
CA ASN A 88 0.84 13.73 3.51
C ASN A 88 0.62 12.23 3.65
N LEU A 89 -0.10 11.60 2.73
CA LEU A 89 -0.27 10.15 2.79
C LEU A 89 1.10 9.46 2.73
N VAL A 90 1.95 9.85 1.79
CA VAL A 90 3.30 9.26 1.65
C VAL A 90 4.16 9.43 2.89
N ARG A 91 4.12 10.57 3.60
CA ARG A 91 4.97 10.75 4.79
C ARG A 91 4.37 10.27 6.12
N TYR A 92 3.04 10.14 6.22
CA TYR A 92 2.34 9.77 7.45
C TYR A 92 1.80 8.32 7.44
N HIS A 93 1.91 7.54 6.36
CA HIS A 93 1.27 6.22 6.28
C HIS A 93 1.73 5.18 7.30
N HIS A 94 2.88 5.39 7.95
CA HIS A 94 3.37 4.55 9.06
C HIS A 94 3.19 5.17 10.45
N GLU A 95 2.47 6.28 10.52
CA GLU A 95 2.06 6.84 11.79
C GLU A 95 0.96 6.00 12.40
N ARG A 96 0.94 5.98 13.73
CA ARG A 96 0.00 5.19 14.51
C ARG A 96 -0.91 6.12 15.27
N TRP A 97 -2.17 5.73 15.42
CA TRP A 97 -3.16 6.53 16.15
C TRP A 97 -2.70 6.93 17.57
N ASP A 98 -1.93 6.07 18.25
CA ASP A 98 -1.34 6.30 19.58
C ASP A 98 -0.04 7.13 19.61
N GLY A 99 0.42 7.66 18.48
CA GLY A 99 1.66 8.44 18.39
C GLY A 99 2.94 7.61 18.51
N LYS A 100 2.87 6.28 18.50
CA LYS A 100 4.07 5.41 18.55
C LYS A 100 4.60 5.05 17.16
N GLY A 101 4.07 5.70 16.13
CA GLY A 101 4.46 5.50 14.73
C GLY A 101 5.75 6.22 14.38
N TYR A 102 5.99 6.33 13.08
CA TYR A 102 7.12 7.07 12.53
C TYR A 102 6.71 7.73 11.20
N PRO A 103 7.39 8.79 10.76
CA PRO A 103 8.64 9.35 11.30
C PRO A 103 8.47 10.47 12.33
N PHE A 104 7.28 11.04 12.49
CA PHE A 104 7.01 12.23 13.30
C PHE A 104 6.36 11.92 14.64
N GLN A 105 5.87 10.70 14.86
CA GLN A 105 5.14 10.32 16.07
C GLN A 105 3.83 11.12 16.25
N ALA A 106 3.23 11.51 15.13
CA ALA A 106 1.95 12.21 15.13
C ALA A 106 0.84 11.32 15.69
N ALA A 107 -0.05 11.90 16.50
CA ALA A 107 -1.09 11.15 17.19
C ALA A 107 -2.49 11.64 16.81
N GLY A 108 -3.45 10.70 16.82
CA GLY A 108 -4.85 11.02 16.60
C GLY A 108 -5.09 11.85 15.34
N GLU A 109 -5.67 13.04 15.54
CA GLU A 109 -6.08 13.90 14.44
C GLU A 109 -4.94 14.66 13.74
N GLU A 110 -3.73 14.65 14.29
CA GLU A 110 -2.55 15.21 13.63
C GLU A 110 -2.17 14.42 12.37
N ILE A 111 -2.54 13.14 12.33
CA ILE A 111 -2.38 12.29 11.16
C ILE A 111 -3.45 12.68 10.14
N PRO A 112 -3.14 12.99 8.87
CA PRO A 112 -4.17 13.33 7.88
C PRO A 112 -5.10 12.16 7.58
N ILE A 113 -6.39 12.43 7.31
CA ILE A 113 -7.42 11.37 7.14
C ILE A 113 -7.02 10.30 6.11
N GLY A 114 -6.44 10.71 4.99
CA GLY A 114 -5.93 9.78 3.97
C GLY A 114 -4.90 8.80 4.53
N ALA A 115 -3.98 9.24 5.38
CA ALA A 115 -3.00 8.38 6.04
C ALA A 115 -3.62 7.48 7.12
N ARG A 116 -4.58 7.98 7.91
CA ARG A 116 -5.31 7.17 8.91
C ARG A 116 -6.01 5.98 8.26
N VAL A 117 -6.74 6.26 7.17
CA VAL A 117 -7.47 5.28 6.37
C VAL A 117 -6.49 4.32 5.71
N PHE A 118 -5.43 4.85 5.08
CA PHE A 118 -4.43 4.04 4.39
C PHE A 118 -3.70 3.07 5.33
N ALA A 119 -3.40 3.45 6.58
CA ALA A 119 -2.76 2.56 7.54
C ALA A 119 -3.58 1.29 7.84
N VAL A 120 -4.91 1.39 7.86
CA VAL A 120 -5.81 0.22 7.98
C VAL A 120 -5.70 -0.67 6.76
N ILE A 121 -5.68 -0.05 5.58
CA ILE A 121 -5.70 -0.73 4.28
C ILE A 121 -4.38 -1.43 3.99
N ASP A 122 -3.26 -0.75 4.20
CA ASP A 122 -1.93 -1.32 3.99
C ASP A 122 -1.71 -2.52 4.92
N ALA A 123 -2.13 -2.41 6.18
CA ALA A 123 -2.10 -3.53 7.12
C ALA A 123 -3.00 -4.69 6.65
N PHE A 124 -4.22 -4.41 6.20
CA PHE A 124 -5.12 -5.44 5.66
C PHE A 124 -4.53 -6.14 4.44
N ASP A 125 -4.04 -5.38 3.46
CA ASP A 125 -3.46 -5.93 2.24
C ASP A 125 -2.18 -6.73 2.54
N ALA A 126 -1.31 -6.20 3.40
CA ALA A 126 -0.15 -6.93 3.90
C ALA A 126 -0.56 -8.22 4.63
N MET A 127 -1.74 -8.28 5.24
CA MET A 127 -2.27 -9.46 5.93
C MET A 127 -3.05 -10.45 5.05
N THR A 128 -3.46 -10.07 3.86
CA THR A 128 -4.31 -10.91 3.00
C THR A 128 -3.68 -11.26 1.65
N SER A 129 -2.67 -10.51 1.21
CA SER A 129 -1.95 -10.76 -0.04
C SER A 129 -1.03 -11.99 -0.01
N VAL A 130 -0.83 -12.59 -1.19
CA VAL A 130 0.08 -13.72 -1.40
C VAL A 130 1.52 -13.24 -1.21
N ARG A 131 2.21 -13.79 -0.20
CA ARG A 131 3.65 -13.58 0.02
C ARG A 131 4.36 -14.92 0.09
N PRO A 132 5.66 -15.01 -0.31
CA PRO A 132 6.39 -16.29 -0.41
C PRO A 132 6.40 -17.16 0.85
N TYR A 133 6.12 -16.56 2.01
CA TYR A 133 6.17 -17.18 3.33
C TYR A 133 4.79 -17.39 3.99
N ARG A 134 3.67 -17.13 3.30
CA ARG A 134 2.32 -17.27 3.88
C ARG A 134 1.59 -18.50 3.36
N SER A 135 1.03 -19.29 4.28
CA SER A 135 0.30 -20.52 3.99
C SER A 135 -1.23 -20.37 3.92
N GLU A 136 -1.79 -19.30 4.48
CA GLU A 136 -3.23 -19.04 4.53
C GLU A 136 -3.63 -17.95 3.53
N LEU A 137 -4.64 -18.21 2.71
CA LEU A 137 -5.18 -17.32 1.68
C LEU A 137 -6.72 -17.37 1.70
N GLY A 138 -7.37 -16.42 1.01
CA GLY A 138 -8.83 -16.36 0.86
C GLY A 138 -9.54 -15.84 2.13
N GLU A 139 -10.81 -16.23 2.30
CA GLU A 139 -11.69 -15.74 3.38
C GLU A 139 -11.06 -15.85 4.78
N ARG A 140 -10.35 -16.95 5.06
CA ARG A 140 -9.70 -17.16 6.37
C ARG A 140 -8.61 -16.13 6.66
N ALA A 141 -7.83 -15.76 5.64
CA ALA A 141 -6.79 -14.73 5.81
C ALA A 141 -7.43 -13.37 6.08
N ALA A 142 -8.54 -13.07 5.41
CA ALA A 142 -9.29 -11.84 5.64
C ALA A 142 -9.92 -11.78 7.04
N ASP A 143 -10.53 -12.88 7.51
CA ASP A 143 -11.06 -12.96 8.87
C ASP A 143 -9.98 -12.71 9.92
N HIS A 144 -8.81 -13.34 9.76
CA HIS A 144 -7.66 -13.11 10.62
C HIS A 144 -7.17 -11.66 10.57
N ALA A 145 -7.10 -11.07 9.39
CA ALA A 145 -6.72 -9.67 9.21
C ALA A 145 -7.69 -8.73 9.93
N LEU A 146 -9.00 -8.96 9.83
CA LEU A 146 -10.02 -8.16 10.52
C LEU A 146 -9.94 -8.30 12.04
N VAL A 147 -9.64 -9.50 12.56
CA VAL A 147 -9.41 -9.70 14.01
C VAL A 147 -8.20 -8.89 14.48
N GLU A 148 -7.10 -8.90 13.71
CA GLU A 148 -5.89 -8.13 14.07
C GLU A 148 -6.10 -6.62 13.94
N LEU A 149 -6.84 -6.15 12.94
CA LEU A 149 -7.20 -4.73 12.84
C LEU A 149 -8.03 -4.29 14.05
N LYS A 150 -9.02 -5.09 14.45
CA LYS A 150 -9.84 -4.83 15.65
C LYS A 150 -9.01 -4.81 16.93
N SER A 151 -8.01 -5.69 17.05
CA SER A 151 -7.08 -5.71 18.19
C SER A 151 -6.25 -4.42 18.30
N GLY A 152 -6.02 -3.74 17.17
CA GLY A 152 -5.25 -2.51 17.06
C GLY A 152 -6.05 -1.20 17.09
N MET A 153 -7.38 -1.25 17.24
CA MET A 153 -8.23 -0.06 17.30
C MET A 153 -7.85 0.87 18.46
N GLY A 154 -7.82 2.17 18.20
CA GLY A 154 -7.43 3.18 19.19
C GLY A 154 -5.95 3.17 19.57
N THR A 155 -5.15 2.27 18.98
CA THR A 155 -3.69 2.21 19.20
C THR A 155 -2.92 2.35 17.89
N ARG A 156 -2.91 1.31 17.05
CA ARG A 156 -2.26 1.39 15.73
C ARG A 156 -3.16 2.14 14.77
N TYR A 157 -4.45 1.87 14.84
CA TYR A 157 -5.42 2.29 13.84
C TYR A 157 -6.46 3.21 14.44
N TRP A 158 -6.94 4.15 13.61
CA TRP A 158 -8.12 4.93 13.90
C TRP A 158 -9.34 4.00 13.95
N SER A 159 -10.07 4.00 15.07
CA SER A 159 -11.16 3.05 15.34
C SER A 159 -12.25 3.09 14.28
N ASP A 160 -12.74 4.28 13.92
CA ASP A 160 -13.82 4.42 12.95
C ASP A 160 -13.39 3.88 11.57
N GLY A 161 -12.12 4.07 11.20
CA GLY A 161 -11.55 3.52 9.97
C GLY A 161 -11.62 1.99 9.93
N VAL A 162 -11.29 1.32 11.04
CA VAL A 162 -11.37 -0.15 11.15
C VAL A 162 -12.83 -0.62 11.11
N GLU A 163 -13.74 0.06 11.79
CA GLU A 163 -15.16 -0.29 11.80
C GLU A 163 -15.79 -0.15 10.41
N ALA A 164 -15.58 1.00 9.76
CA ALA A 164 -16.07 1.25 8.41
C ALA A 164 -15.49 0.25 7.41
N PHE A 165 -14.18 -0.03 7.46
CA PHE A 165 -13.57 -1.04 6.59
C PHE A 165 -14.15 -2.43 6.81
N THR A 166 -14.33 -2.82 8.08
CA THR A 166 -14.96 -4.10 8.45
C THR A 166 -16.37 -4.20 7.87
N ASN A 167 -17.16 -3.14 7.98
CA ASN A 167 -18.53 -3.11 7.45
C ASN A 167 -18.55 -3.22 5.91
N LEU A 168 -17.70 -2.47 5.21
CA LEU A 168 -17.55 -2.56 3.75
C LEU A 168 -17.20 -3.99 3.31
N PHE A 169 -16.29 -4.65 4.04
CA PHE A 169 -15.91 -6.03 3.78
C PHE A 169 -17.09 -7.00 4.02
N GLN A 170 -17.73 -6.95 5.18
CA GLN A 170 -18.79 -7.88 5.56
C GLN A 170 -20.07 -7.75 4.73
N THR A 171 -20.32 -6.57 4.17
CA THR A 171 -21.47 -6.34 3.28
C THR A 171 -21.18 -6.65 1.81
N GLY A 172 -19.98 -7.17 1.50
CA GLY A 172 -19.57 -7.54 0.14
C GLY A 172 -19.28 -6.35 -0.78
N LYS A 173 -19.27 -5.12 -0.25
CA LYS A 173 -18.98 -3.91 -1.03
C LYS A 173 -17.54 -3.88 -1.55
N LEU A 174 -16.64 -4.70 -1.01
CA LEU A 174 -15.24 -4.83 -1.43
C LEU A 174 -14.95 -6.11 -2.24
N ASP A 175 -15.94 -6.98 -2.47
CA ASP A 175 -15.74 -8.30 -3.06
C ASP A 175 -15.12 -8.22 -4.45
N TYR A 176 -15.48 -7.19 -5.23
CA TYR A 176 -14.90 -6.98 -6.55
C TYR A 176 -13.38 -6.75 -6.49
N ILE A 177 -12.87 -6.07 -5.45
CA ILE A 177 -11.42 -5.84 -5.32
C ILE A 177 -10.73 -7.18 -5.02
N LEU A 178 -11.30 -7.96 -4.10
CA LEU A 178 -10.77 -9.27 -3.72
C LEU A 178 -10.82 -10.26 -4.88
N HIS A 179 -11.92 -10.29 -5.63
CA HIS A 179 -12.11 -11.24 -6.73
C HIS A 179 -11.22 -10.94 -7.95
N TYR A 180 -11.04 -9.67 -8.30
CA TYR A 180 -10.30 -9.30 -9.52
C TYR A 180 -8.82 -9.04 -9.28
N PHE A 181 -8.41 -8.67 -8.06
CA PHE A 181 -7.04 -8.25 -7.77
C PHE A 181 -6.33 -9.06 -6.69
N ASN A 182 -6.96 -10.05 -6.06
CA ASN A 182 -6.17 -11.07 -5.37
C ASN A 182 -5.44 -11.93 -6.39
N ASP A 183 -4.22 -12.32 -6.03
CA ASP A 183 -3.28 -13.07 -6.86
C ASP A 183 -3.74 -14.54 -7.09
N GLU A 184 -5.02 -14.78 -7.41
CA GLU A 184 -5.52 -16.07 -7.91
C GLU A 184 -4.99 -16.38 -9.30
N VAL A 185 -4.60 -15.34 -10.05
CA VAL A 185 -3.91 -15.46 -11.33
C VAL A 185 -2.41 -15.35 -11.07
N PRO A 186 -1.62 -16.40 -11.35
CA PRO A 186 -0.16 -16.30 -11.26
C PRO A 186 0.30 -15.14 -12.12
N VAL A 187 1.03 -14.19 -11.54
CA VAL A 187 1.74 -13.17 -12.33
C VAL A 187 2.65 -13.96 -13.28
N PRO A 188 2.47 -13.85 -14.62
CA PRO A 188 3.31 -14.55 -15.56
C PRO A 188 4.76 -14.20 -15.25
N ALA A 189 5.62 -15.20 -15.09
CA ALA A 189 7.03 -14.96 -14.87
C ALA A 189 7.51 -13.99 -15.95
N PHE A 190 8.11 -12.87 -15.55
CA PHE A 190 8.61 -11.85 -16.49
C PHE A 190 9.62 -12.44 -17.51
N ALA A 191 10.19 -13.61 -17.21
CA ALA A 191 11.05 -14.39 -18.07
C ALA A 191 10.33 -15.21 -19.15
N ALA A 192 9.05 -15.56 -18.97
CA ALA A 192 8.29 -16.36 -19.94
C ALA A 192 7.77 -15.50 -21.09
N ALA A 193 7.46 -14.23 -20.83
CA ALA A 193 7.14 -13.26 -21.86
C ALA A 193 8.40 -12.48 -22.23
N ARG A 194 8.94 -12.76 -23.42
CA ARG A 194 9.83 -11.91 -24.24
C ARG A 194 11.29 -12.38 -24.40
N ARG A 195 11.47 -13.40 -25.25
CA ARG A 195 12.49 -13.33 -26.32
C ARG A 195 11.82 -13.13 -27.67
N GLU A 196 10.87 -14.01 -27.99
CA GLU A 196 10.21 -14.01 -29.30
C GLU A 196 9.41 -12.74 -29.59
N GLU A 197 8.70 -12.22 -28.59
CA GLU A 197 7.95 -10.96 -28.69
C GLU A 197 8.88 -9.74 -28.80
N PHE A 198 10.01 -9.72 -28.09
CA PHE A 198 11.00 -8.64 -28.20
C PHE A 198 11.67 -8.66 -29.58
N ASP A 199 12.04 -9.84 -30.08
CA ASP A 199 12.58 -10.05 -31.41
C ASP A 199 11.55 -9.73 -32.51
N ALA A 200 10.26 -9.97 -32.26
CA ALA A 200 9.18 -9.60 -33.18
C ALA A 200 8.99 -8.08 -33.27
N ILE A 201 9.10 -7.37 -32.14
CA ILE A 201 9.07 -5.91 -32.08
C ILE A 201 10.29 -5.32 -32.80
N GLN A 202 11.49 -5.83 -32.53
CA GLN A 202 12.72 -5.38 -33.22
C GLN A 202 12.66 -5.63 -34.74
N ARG A 203 12.16 -6.79 -35.18
CA ARG A 203 11.98 -7.10 -36.62
C ARG A 203 10.94 -6.22 -37.31
N ARG A 204 9.93 -5.73 -36.60
CA ARG A 204 8.98 -4.76 -37.15
C ARG A 204 9.59 -3.37 -37.26
N ALA A 205 10.36 -2.96 -36.24
CA ALA A 205 11.04 -1.66 -36.23
C ALA A 205 12.11 -1.55 -37.34
N SER A 206 12.84 -2.64 -37.64
CA SER A 206 13.88 -2.63 -38.69
C SER A 206 13.35 -2.68 -40.13
N ARG A 207 12.05 -2.92 -40.34
CA ARG A 207 11.40 -2.87 -41.67
C ARG A 207 10.78 -1.51 -41.98
N LEU A 208 10.78 -0.59 -41.01
CA LEU A 208 10.24 0.76 -41.12
C LEU A 208 11.33 1.82 -41.37
N ASN A 209 12.59 1.40 -41.53
CA ASN A 209 13.74 2.21 -41.94
C ASN A 209 14.30 1.73 -43.27
#